data_AF-A0A2T2YET0-F1
#
_entry.id   AF-A0A2T2YET0-F1
#
_cell.length_a   1.000
_cell.length_b   1.000
_cell.length_c   1.000
_cell.angle_alpha   90.00
_cell.angle_beta   90.00
_cell.angle_gamma   90.00
#
_symmetry.space_group_name_H-M   'P 1'
#
loop_
_entity.id
_entity.type
_entity.pdbx_description
1 polymer ?
#
loop_
_entity_poly.entity_id
_entity_poly.type
_entity_poly.pdbx_seq_one_letter_code
_entity_poly.pdbx_strand_id
1 'polypeptide(L)'
;MARHKPLKSVSHNFGHSFISLMNYLNDDYFLGHLLKQVRITKLTRLEVDILNNKAKPEELLTKPIHDSVGYWNEWFPALVESSGSTMEFVKKQL
;
A
#
# COMPACT_ATOMS: atom_id res chain seq x y z
N MET A 1 -27.70 -4.27 0.45
CA MET A 1 -26.38 -4.35 1.12
C MET A 1 -25.34 -5.16 0.32
N ALA A 2 -25.33 -5.09 -1.02
CA ALA A 2 -24.43 -5.91 -1.86
C ALA A 2 -23.29 -5.12 -2.53
N ARG A 3 -23.46 -3.80 -2.77
CA ARG A 3 -22.56 -3.02 -3.63
C ARG A 3 -21.18 -2.71 -3.03
N HIS A 4 -21.06 -2.63 -1.70
CA HIS A 4 -19.81 -2.24 -1.02
C HIS A 4 -19.03 -3.43 -0.42
N LYS A 5 -19.59 -4.65 -0.44
CA LYS A 5 -18.90 -5.84 0.08
C LYS A 5 -17.55 -6.10 -0.62
N PRO A 6 -17.43 -5.96 -1.96
CA PRO A 6 -16.17 -6.17 -2.65
C PRO A 6 -15.09 -5.18 -2.20
N LEU A 7 -15.43 -3.89 -2.06
CA LEU A 7 -14.48 -2.87 -1.61
C LEU A 7 -13.98 -3.13 -0.19
N LYS A 8 -14.88 -3.52 0.73
CA LYS A 8 -14.48 -3.88 2.08
C LYS A 8 -13.51 -5.07 2.09
N SER A 9 -13.75 -6.07 1.24
CA SER A 9 -12.85 -7.22 1.09
C SER A 9 -11.51 -6.83 0.49
N VAL A 10 -11.50 -5.99 -0.55
CA VAL A 10 -10.26 -5.48 -1.17
C VAL A 10 -9.44 -4.69 -0.16
N SER A 11 -10.04 -3.73 0.55
CA SER A 11 -9.33 -2.94 1.56
C SER A 11 -8.77 -3.81 2.68
N HIS A 12 -9.52 -4.81 3.14
CA HIS A 12 -9.06 -5.74 4.16
C HIS A 12 -7.89 -6.60 3.67
N ASN A 13 -8.03 -7.25 2.52
CA ASN A 13 -7.01 -8.13 1.95
C ASN A 13 -5.74 -7.35 1.59
N PHE A 14 -5.89 -6.16 1.00
CA PHE A 14 -4.77 -5.28 0.69
C PHE A 14 -4.05 -4.85 1.96
N GLY A 15 -4.78 -4.35 2.96
CA GLY A 15 -4.19 -3.89 4.22
C GLY A 15 -3.36 -4.99 4.89
N HIS A 16 -3.92 -6.19 5.02
CA HIS A 16 -3.20 -7.34 5.57
C HIS A 16 -1.95 -7.70 4.78
N SER A 17 -2.02 -7.66 3.45
CA SER A 17 -0.89 -8.02 2.59
C SER A 17 0.21 -6.96 2.61
N PHE A 18 -0.16 -5.67 2.61
CA PHE A 18 0.75 -4.53 2.58
C PHE A 18 1.55 -4.36 3.88
N ILE A 19 0.95 -4.60 5.04
CA ILE A 19 1.65 -4.51 6.35
C ILE A 19 2.20 -5.85 6.82
N SER A 20 2.02 -6.91 6.03
CA SER A 20 2.42 -8.26 6.43
C SER A 20 3.91 -8.32 6.72
N LEU A 21 4.25 -9.12 7.73
CA LEU A 21 5.62 -9.59 7.97
C LEU A 21 6.18 -10.40 6.79
N MET A 22 5.42 -10.63 5.71
CA MET A 22 5.93 -11.23 4.48
C MET A 22 6.55 -10.23 3.50
N ASN A 23 6.48 -8.91 3.77
CA ASN A 23 7.13 -7.89 2.95
C ASN A 23 8.60 -7.74 3.33
N TYR A 24 9.37 -8.81 3.11
CA TYR A 24 10.82 -8.81 3.25
C TYR A 24 11.46 -8.13 2.04
N LEU A 25 12.26 -7.10 2.30
CA LEU A 25 12.91 -6.25 1.32
C LEU A 25 14.41 -6.27 1.54
N ASN A 26 15.08 -7.13 0.78
CA ASN A 26 16.53 -7.38 0.81
C ASN A 26 17.04 -7.90 2.16
N ASP A 27 17.13 -7.03 3.17
CA ASP A 27 17.78 -7.25 4.45
C ASP A 27 16.85 -7.06 5.67
N ASP A 28 15.65 -6.50 5.48
CA ASP A 28 14.67 -6.26 6.54
C ASP A 28 13.24 -6.20 5.99
N TYR A 29 12.24 -6.18 6.85
CA TYR A 29 10.84 -6.01 6.46
C TYR A 29 10.50 -4.54 6.18
N PHE A 30 9.47 -4.30 5.36
CA PHE A 30 8.96 -2.95 5.05
C PHE A 30 8.78 -2.08 6.30
N LEU A 31 8.13 -2.61 7.35
CA LEU A 31 7.94 -1.87 8.60
C LEU A 31 9.25 -1.64 9.36
N GLY A 32 10.24 -2.52 9.23
CA GLY A 32 11.58 -2.33 9.80
C GLY A 32 12.31 -1.18 9.12
N HIS A 33 12.31 -1.16 7.79
CA HIS A 33 12.84 -0.04 6.98
C HIS A 33 12.15 1.28 7.32
N LEU A 34 10.81 1.29 7.39
CA LEU A 34 10.04 2.49 7.72
C LEU A 34 10.34 2.97 9.14
N LEU A 35 10.37 2.07 10.13
CA LEU A 35 10.68 2.42 11.52
C LEU A 35 12.06 3.05 11.67
N LYS A 36 13.07 2.50 10.98
CA LYS A 36 14.43 3.07 10.94
C LYS A 36 14.39 4.49 10.39
N GLN A 37 13.69 4.71 9.28
CA GLN A 37 13.61 6.03 8.64
C GLN A 37 12.84 7.05 9.49
N VAL A 38 11.72 6.66 10.11
CA VAL A 38 10.95 7.50 11.04
C VAL A 38 11.82 7.97 12.22
N ARG A 39 12.71 7.11 12.73
CA ARG A 39 13.63 7.48 13.82
C ARG A 39 14.65 8.55 13.41
N ILE A 40 15.06 8.55 12.14
CA ILE A 40 16.02 9.49 11.56
C ILE A 40 15.32 10.84 11.28
N THR A 41 14.20 10.82 10.56
CA THR A 41 13.53 12.04 10.06
C THR A 41 12.59 12.68 11.09
N LYS A 42 12.18 11.93 12.13
CA LYS A 42 11.13 12.30 13.10
C LYS A 42 9.73 12.45 12.51
N LEU A 43 9.55 12.14 11.22
CA LEU A 43 8.24 12.13 10.57
C LEU A 43 7.54 10.81 10.90
N THR A 44 6.32 10.87 11.45
CA THR A 44 5.63 9.70 12.01
C THR A 44 4.57 9.09 11.09
N ARG A 45 4.34 9.68 9.91
CA ARG A 45 3.28 9.27 8.98
C ARG A 45 3.81 9.22 7.55
N LEU A 46 3.70 8.04 6.94
CA LEU A 46 3.78 7.86 5.49
C LEU A 46 2.35 7.72 4.95
N GLU A 47 2.00 8.57 3.98
CA GLU A 47 0.75 8.50 3.24
C GLU A 47 1.04 7.95 1.84
N VAL A 48 0.30 6.92 1.44
CA VAL A 48 0.43 6.26 0.14
C VAL A 48 -0.90 6.40 -0.60
N ASP A 49 -0.83 7.07 -1.75
CA ASP A 49 -1.90 7.13 -2.74
C ASP A 49 -1.63 6.08 -3.81
N ILE A 50 -2.29 4.94 -3.61
CA ILE A 50 -2.15 3.74 -4.43
C ILE A 50 -2.63 3.99 -5.86
N LEU A 51 -3.69 4.79 -6.04
CA LEU A 51 -4.32 5.01 -7.34
C LEU A 51 -3.51 5.91 -8.24
N ASN A 52 -2.81 6.89 -7.65
CA ASN A 52 -1.99 7.83 -8.39
C ASN A 52 -0.50 7.48 -8.36
N ASN A 53 -0.15 6.34 -7.75
CA ASN A 53 1.23 5.90 -7.52
C ASN A 53 2.09 6.99 -6.87
N LYS A 54 1.57 7.60 -5.79
CA LYS A 54 2.24 8.68 -5.05
C LYS A 54 2.41 8.27 -3.60
N ALA A 55 3.49 8.72 -2.98
CA ALA A 55 3.67 8.61 -1.55
C ALA A 55 4.38 9.84 -1.00
N LYS A 56 4.09 10.18 0.25
CA LYS A 56 4.68 11.33 0.95
C LYS A 56 4.73 11.08 2.46
N PRO A 57 5.62 11.72 3.21
CA PRO A 57 6.68 12.62 2.76
C PRO A 57 7.84 11.86 2.07
N GLU A 58 8.52 12.50 1.11
CA GLU A 58 9.60 11.89 0.33
C GLU A 58 10.80 11.49 1.20
N GLU A 59 11.00 12.18 2.31
CA GLU A 59 12.02 11.90 3.30
C GLU A 59 11.84 10.54 3.96
N LEU A 60 10.63 9.96 3.93
CA LEU A 60 10.37 8.60 4.38
C LEU A 60 10.55 7.56 3.26
N LEU A 61 10.71 7.97 2.00
CA LEU A 61 10.82 7.09 0.83
C LEU A 61 12.28 6.75 0.50
N THR A 62 12.92 6.01 1.40
CA THR A 62 14.17 5.32 1.03
C THR A 62 13.90 4.36 -0.14
N LYS A 63 14.94 4.02 -0.91
CA LYS A 63 14.83 3.09 -2.04
C LYS A 63 13.99 1.82 -1.74
N PRO A 64 14.24 1.05 -0.67
CA PRO A 64 13.44 -0.15 -0.39
C PRO A 64 11.97 0.17 -0.11
N ILE A 65 11.67 1.27 0.60
CA ILE A 65 10.29 1.70 0.90
C ILE A 65 9.58 2.12 -0.38
N HIS A 66 10.26 2.91 -1.22
CA HIS A 66 9.75 3.36 -2.51
C HIS A 66 9.44 2.19 -3.44
N ASP A 67 10.39 1.27 -3.61
CA ASP A 67 10.23 0.10 -4.48
C ASP A 67 9.08 -0.81 -4.00
N SER A 68 8.95 -1.00 -2.69
CA SER A 68 7.85 -1.76 -2.09
C SER A 68 6.50 -1.09 -2.35
N VAL A 69 6.40 0.23 -2.15
CA VAL A 69 5.17 0.98 -2.43
C VAL A 69 4.81 0.86 -3.92
N GLY A 70 5.78 1.01 -4.81
CA GLY A 70 5.58 0.86 -6.25
C GLY A 70 5.01 -0.51 -6.62
N TYR A 71 5.62 -1.59 -6.11
CA TYR A 71 5.13 -2.96 -6.32
C TYR A 71 3.66 -3.13 -5.91
N TRP A 72 3.28 -2.64 -4.73
CA TRP A 72 1.91 -2.76 -4.24
C TRP A 72 0.92 -1.91 -5.03
N ASN A 73 1.35 -0.74 -5.51
CA ASN A 73 0.53 0.11 -6.36
C ASN A 73 0.25 -0.55 -7.73
N GLU A 74 1.25 -1.22 -8.29
CA GLU A 74 1.11 -2.01 -9.53
C GLU A 74 0.23 -3.25 -9.32
N TRP A 75 0.31 -3.90 -8.16
CA TRP A 75 -0.47 -5.10 -7.88
C TRP A 75 -1.93 -4.84 -7.50
N PHE A 76 -2.24 -3.66 -6.95
CA PHE A 76 -3.58 -3.33 -6.46
C PHE A 76 -4.72 -3.53 -7.50
N PRO A 77 -4.57 -3.12 -8.78
CA PRO A 77 -5.58 -3.41 -9.80
C PRO A 77 -5.87 -4.90 -9.98
N ALA A 78 -4.84 -5.75 -9.97
CA ALA A 78 -5.00 -7.20 -10.09
C ALA A 78 -5.76 -7.78 -8.87
N LEU A 79 -5.50 -7.27 -7.67
CA LEU A 79 -6.27 -7.64 -6.47
C LEU A 79 -7.75 -7.25 -6.63
N VAL A 80 -8.04 -6.03 -7.10
CA VAL A 80 -9.41 -5.55 -7.32
C VAL A 80 -10.15 -6.47 -8.29
N GLU A 81 -9.54 -6.82 -9.41
CA GLU A 81 -10.14 -7.70 -10.42
C GLU A 81 -10.35 -9.13 -9.88
N SER A 82 -9.34 -9.70 -9.22
CA SER A 82 -9.45 -11.06 -8.63
C SER A 82 -10.52 -11.16 -7.54
N SER A 83 -10.90 -10.05 -6.91
CA SER A 83 -11.98 -9.97 -5.91
C SER A 83 -13.39 -9.86 -6.54
N GLY A 84 -13.50 -9.82 -7.87
CA GLY A 84 -14.76 -9.65 -8.59
C GLY A 84 -15.23 -8.20 -8.68
N SER A 85 -14.32 -7.22 -8.59
CA SER A 85 -14.61 -5.79 -8.72
C SER A 85 -13.84 -5.17 -9.89
N THR A 86 -13.98 -3.86 -10.13
CA THR A 86 -13.27 -3.14 -11.20
C THR A 86 -12.65 -1.85 -10.69
N MET A 87 -11.56 -1.42 -11.31
CA MET A 87 -10.91 -0.15 -10.97
C MET A 87 -11.82 1.06 -11.21
N GLU A 88 -12.69 1.00 -12.22
CA GLU A 88 -13.74 2.01 -12.46
C GLU A 88 -14.71 2.13 -11.29
N PHE A 89 -15.08 1.00 -10.68
CA PHE A 89 -15.96 1.00 -9.53
C PHE A 89 -15.26 1.58 -8.29
N VAL A 90 -13.98 1.25 -8.07
CA VAL A 90 -13.18 1.83 -6.98
C VAL A 90 -13.06 3.35 -7.13
N LYS A 91 -12.72 3.83 -8.33
CA LYS A 91 -12.55 5.27 -8.61
C LYS A 91 -13.83 6.08 -8.38
N LYS A 92 -15.01 5.50 -8.62
CA LYS A 92 -16.32 6.15 -8.38
C LYS A 92 -16.70 6.28 -6.90
N GLN A 93 -15.87 5.80 -5.97
CA GLN A 93 -16.16 5.81 -4.53
C GLN A 93 -15.22 6.73 -3.73
N LEU A 94 -14.27 7.39 -4.42
CA LEU A 94 -13.34 8.37 -3.87
C LEU A 94 -13.70 9.76 -4.39
#